data_AF-A0A947C8S4-F1
#
_entry.id   AF-A0A947C8S4-F1
#
_cell.length_a   1.000
_cell.length_b   1.000
_cell.length_c   1.000
_cell.angle_alpha   90.00
_cell.angle_beta   90.00
_cell.angle_gamma   90.00
#
_symmetry.space_group_name_H-M   'P 1'
#
loop_
_entity.id
_entity.type
_entity.pdbx_description
1 polymer ?
#
loop_
_entity_poly.entity_id
_entity_poly.type
_entity_poly.pdbx_seq_one_letter_code
_entity_poly.pdbx_strand_id
1 'polypeptide(L)'
;VEKARADFLRVSLAGHVTLPGEDVPDWKNCGQCTDCYLPAYQYRPGGSVQYMLAKGDFEDPEAPRHATMGFIASSDNHTARPGTGYKEFARRQMTEARGAPSESWRASMFGDRGQPDPESVSYTLEGLMERPPFELMWMERQASFFITGGLVAVHAAERTREAIWAAMQTRNVYGTSGDRILLWFDLKNGPDGALPMGSELPFTGTPKFEVRAAGSFEQKPGCAPDVIQSLGESRVERICAGECYNPGDRRRRISRIEVIRIQRQQREDEPVSTLIEDPWKTIPCPEGPKLCVVEFEDSSYGDAGRDLLYYVRAIQEPTPTVNGGGLRCRGDRCEPCYGNFRTPVDDDCLVDSEERAWSSPIFLQAGSER
;
A
#
# COMPACT_ATOMS: atom_id res chain seq x y z
N VAL A 1 -26.43 8.88 20.72
CA VAL A 1 -25.58 8.95 19.50
C VAL A 1 -24.71 10.20 19.44
N GLU A 2 -25.27 11.41 19.58
CA GLU A 2 -24.47 12.66 19.54
C GLU A 2 -23.37 12.68 20.61
N LYS A 3 -23.72 12.33 21.86
CA LYS A 3 -22.75 12.15 22.95
C LYS A 3 -21.62 11.19 22.57
N ALA A 4 -21.96 9.99 22.09
CA ALA A 4 -20.99 8.97 21.68
C ALA A 4 -20.05 9.47 20.58
N ARG A 5 -20.55 10.21 19.59
CA ARG A 5 -19.69 10.83 18.57
C ARG A 5 -18.75 11.87 19.18
N ALA A 6 -19.25 12.73 20.06
CA ALA A 6 -18.44 13.74 20.72
C ALA A 6 -17.36 13.11 21.62
N ASP A 7 -17.69 12.05 22.35
CA ASP A 7 -16.74 11.31 23.19
C ASP A 7 -15.67 10.61 22.34
N PHE A 8 -16.07 9.89 21.28
CA PHE A 8 -15.15 9.24 20.35
C PHE A 8 -14.14 10.24 19.76
N LEU A 9 -14.63 11.39 19.26
CA LEU A 9 -13.78 12.42 18.66
C LEU A 9 -12.85 13.08 19.68
N ARG A 10 -13.27 13.21 20.95
CA ARG A 10 -12.45 13.83 22.01
C ARG A 10 -11.17 13.06 22.28
N VAL A 11 -11.18 11.74 22.14
CA VAL A 11 -10.02 10.86 22.42
C VAL A 11 -9.34 10.34 21.15
N SER A 12 -9.75 10.86 19.98
CA SER A 12 -9.08 10.61 18.69
C SER A 12 -8.87 9.11 18.38
N LEU A 13 -7.62 8.67 18.22
CA LEU A 13 -7.25 7.30 17.85
C LEU A 13 -7.76 6.22 18.81
N ALA A 14 -8.03 6.58 20.08
CA ALA A 14 -8.55 5.67 21.09
C ALA A 14 -10.08 5.69 21.19
N GLY A 15 -10.80 6.25 20.22
CA GLY A 15 -12.26 6.42 20.27
C GLY A 15 -13.05 5.16 20.58
N HIS A 16 -12.53 3.97 20.21
CA HIS A 16 -13.20 2.69 20.48
C HIS A 16 -13.40 2.42 21.97
N VAL A 17 -12.48 2.87 22.84
CA VAL A 17 -12.59 2.66 24.30
C VAL A 17 -13.73 3.47 24.95
N THR A 18 -14.37 4.39 24.20
CA THR A 18 -15.53 5.15 24.69
C THR A 18 -16.84 4.36 24.64
N LEU A 19 -16.84 3.18 24.01
CA LEU A 19 -17.99 2.29 23.91
C LEU A 19 -17.74 1.03 24.75
N PRO A 20 -18.33 0.92 25.95
CA PRO A 20 -18.15 -0.25 26.82
C PRO A 20 -18.62 -1.55 26.17
N GLY A 21 -17.89 -2.64 26.40
CA GLY A 21 -18.25 -3.98 25.97
C GLY A 21 -18.11 -4.27 24.49
N GLU A 22 -17.55 -3.35 23.68
CA GLU A 22 -17.33 -3.57 22.25
C GLU A 22 -16.25 -4.63 21.96
N ASP A 23 -16.43 -5.39 20.89
CA ASP A 23 -15.37 -6.17 20.24
C ASP A 23 -15.18 -5.74 18.79
N VAL A 24 -14.06 -6.15 18.20
CA VAL A 24 -13.66 -5.86 16.83
C VAL A 24 -14.78 -6.09 15.80
N PRO A 25 -15.56 -7.19 15.83
CA PRO A 25 -16.63 -7.41 14.86
C PRO A 25 -17.78 -6.40 14.93
N ASP A 26 -18.04 -5.79 16.09
CA ASP A 26 -19.14 -4.83 16.29
C ASP A 26 -18.94 -3.57 15.44
N TRP A 27 -17.68 -3.21 15.19
CA TRP A 27 -17.29 -2.07 14.36
C TRP A 27 -17.38 -2.33 12.88
N LYS A 28 -17.58 -3.57 12.45
CA LYS A 28 -17.64 -3.96 11.05
C LYS A 28 -16.47 -3.35 10.24
N ASN A 29 -16.74 -2.84 9.04
CA ASN A 29 -15.77 -2.13 8.19
C ASN A 29 -15.61 -0.63 8.52
N CYS A 30 -16.08 -0.14 9.67
CA CYS A 30 -15.98 1.28 10.01
C CYS A 30 -14.54 1.78 9.95
N GLY A 31 -14.34 2.90 9.29
CA GLY A 31 -13.03 3.55 9.12
C GLY A 31 -12.13 2.93 8.04
N GLN A 32 -12.60 1.94 7.28
CA GLN A 32 -11.79 1.30 6.23
C GLN A 32 -12.21 1.76 4.83
N CYS A 33 -11.24 1.81 3.91
CA CYS A 33 -11.52 1.94 2.48
C CYS A 33 -11.94 0.58 1.93
N THR A 34 -13.17 0.45 1.47
CA THR A 34 -13.78 -0.85 1.13
C THR A 34 -13.56 -1.29 -0.32
N ASP A 35 -13.05 -0.38 -1.16
CA ASP A 35 -12.73 -0.58 -2.57
C ASP A 35 -11.23 -0.37 -2.86
N CYS A 36 -10.42 -0.11 -1.83
CA CYS A 36 -8.97 0.00 -1.94
C CYS A 36 -8.29 -1.37 -1.90
N TYR A 37 -7.16 -1.48 -2.62
CA TYR A 37 -6.22 -2.58 -2.43
C TYR A 37 -5.49 -2.46 -1.10
N LEU A 38 -5.56 -3.51 -0.27
CA LEU A 38 -4.87 -3.65 1.01
C LEU A 38 -4.77 -2.31 1.77
N PRO A 39 -5.93 -1.73 2.16
CA PRO A 39 -5.96 -0.36 2.67
C PRO A 39 -5.16 -0.21 3.96
N ALA A 40 -4.57 0.98 4.15
CA ALA A 40 -4.05 1.34 5.45
C ALA A 40 -5.16 1.28 6.50
N TYR A 41 -4.84 0.75 7.68
CA TYR A 41 -5.78 0.70 8.79
C TYR A 41 -6.27 2.10 9.16
N GLN A 42 -7.60 2.26 9.27
CA GLN A 42 -8.23 3.56 9.52
C GLN A 42 -7.88 4.63 8.46
N TYR A 43 -7.93 4.23 7.18
CA TYR A 43 -7.55 5.07 6.04
C TYR A 43 -8.14 6.48 6.11
N ARG A 44 -7.27 7.49 5.98
CA ARG A 44 -7.64 8.91 5.91
C ARG A 44 -7.31 9.43 4.50
N PRO A 45 -8.31 9.79 3.67
CA PRO A 45 -8.06 10.20 2.29
C PRO A 45 -7.10 11.38 2.13
N GLY A 46 -7.13 12.35 3.05
CA GLY A 46 -6.20 13.49 3.07
C GLY A 46 -4.74 13.12 3.38
N GLY A 47 -4.48 11.91 3.89
CA GLY A 47 -3.13 11.37 4.10
C GLY A 47 -2.61 10.55 2.91
N SER A 48 -3.37 10.46 1.81
CA SER A 48 -2.96 9.71 0.63
C SER A 48 -1.89 10.44 -0.18
N VAL A 49 -1.01 9.69 -0.85
CA VAL A 49 -0.01 10.27 -1.75
C VAL A 49 -0.67 11.01 -2.93
N GLN A 50 -1.83 10.54 -3.40
CA GLN A 50 -2.57 11.20 -4.47
C GLN A 50 -3.08 12.57 -4.03
N TYR A 51 -3.60 12.69 -2.81
CA TYR A 51 -3.98 13.98 -2.24
C TYR A 51 -2.77 14.91 -2.12
N MET A 52 -1.64 14.42 -1.62
CA MET A 52 -0.40 15.19 -1.51
C MET A 52 0.13 15.65 -2.88
N LEU A 53 0.02 14.82 -3.92
CA LEU A 53 0.43 15.17 -5.28
C LEU A 53 -0.58 16.09 -5.99
N ALA A 54 -1.86 16.05 -5.65
CA ALA A 54 -2.82 17.00 -6.21
C ALA A 54 -2.73 18.38 -5.54
N LYS A 55 -2.60 18.40 -4.21
CA LYS A 55 -2.65 19.63 -3.39
C LYS A 55 -1.49 20.59 -3.71
N GLY A 56 -1.82 21.87 -3.82
CA GLY A 56 -0.85 22.97 -3.84
C GLY A 56 -0.69 23.64 -2.48
N ASP A 57 0.48 24.21 -2.25
CA ASP A 57 0.75 25.17 -1.20
C ASP A 57 0.67 26.59 -1.77
N PHE A 58 -0.11 27.45 -1.12
CA PHE A 58 -0.50 28.78 -1.60
C PHE A 58 0.00 29.91 -0.67
N GLU A 59 1.06 29.67 0.11
CA GLU A 59 1.76 30.74 0.84
C GLU A 59 2.16 31.90 -0.09
N ASP A 60 2.53 31.59 -1.34
CA ASP A 60 2.63 32.53 -2.46
C ASP A 60 1.61 32.15 -3.56
N PRO A 61 0.45 32.83 -3.64
CA PRO A 61 -0.60 32.50 -4.61
C PRO A 61 -0.19 32.67 -6.07
N GLU A 62 0.81 33.51 -6.37
CA GLU A 62 1.30 33.74 -7.73
C GLU A 62 2.30 32.66 -8.19
N ALA A 63 2.88 31.93 -7.23
CA ALA A 63 3.77 30.80 -7.49
C ALA A 63 3.47 29.61 -6.54
N PRO A 64 2.31 28.95 -6.69
CA PRO A 64 1.95 27.82 -5.85
C PRO A 64 3.00 26.71 -5.94
N ARG A 65 3.32 26.09 -4.81
CA ARG A 65 4.27 24.98 -4.74
C ARG A 65 3.54 23.66 -4.71
N HIS A 66 4.10 22.65 -5.36
CA HIS A 66 3.57 21.29 -5.33
C HIS A 66 4.66 20.26 -5.02
N ALA A 67 4.28 19.19 -4.34
CA ALA A 67 5.20 18.11 -4.01
C ALA A 67 5.56 17.28 -5.25
N THR A 68 6.84 17.07 -5.52
CA THR A 68 7.32 16.13 -6.55
C THR A 68 8.02 14.96 -5.88
N MET A 69 7.38 13.78 -5.92
CA MET A 69 7.82 12.59 -5.19
C MET A 69 7.91 11.37 -6.11
N GLY A 70 8.90 10.51 -5.89
CA GLY A 70 8.98 9.17 -6.47
C GLY A 70 8.30 8.15 -5.55
N PHE A 71 7.89 7.02 -6.10
CA PHE A 71 7.22 5.95 -5.35
C PHE A 71 8.18 4.82 -5.04
N ILE A 72 8.27 4.50 -3.76
CA ILE A 72 8.92 3.29 -3.25
C ILE A 72 7.94 2.57 -2.35
N ALA A 73 8.03 1.25 -2.33
CA ALA A 73 7.40 0.45 -1.29
C ALA A 73 8.48 -0.08 -0.35
N SER A 74 8.11 -0.30 0.89
CA SER A 74 8.99 -0.85 1.90
C SER A 74 8.22 -1.80 2.81
N SER A 75 8.97 -2.69 3.44
CA SER A 75 8.47 -3.59 4.47
C SER A 75 9.06 -3.17 5.80
N ASP A 76 8.25 -3.16 6.84
CA ASP A 76 8.71 -3.10 8.21
C ASP A 76 8.26 -4.38 8.93
N ASN A 77 9.23 -5.17 9.38
CA ASN A 77 8.98 -6.35 10.21
C ASN A 77 9.98 -6.34 11.38
N HIS A 78 9.47 -6.54 12.59
CA HIS A 78 10.26 -6.56 13.82
C HIS A 78 10.78 -7.96 14.16
N THR A 79 10.85 -8.84 13.16
CA THR A 79 11.33 -10.21 13.30
C THR A 79 12.75 -10.39 12.79
N ALA A 80 13.34 -9.32 12.22
CA ALA A 80 14.65 -9.33 11.57
C ALA A 80 14.78 -10.40 10.48
N ARG A 81 13.66 -10.79 9.88
CA ARG A 81 13.62 -11.82 8.83
C ARG A 81 13.98 -11.21 7.47
N PRO A 82 14.86 -11.87 6.70
CA PRO A 82 15.28 -11.36 5.40
C PRO A 82 14.18 -11.53 4.36
N GLY A 83 13.61 -10.40 3.93
CA GLY A 83 12.63 -10.33 2.85
C GLY A 83 11.25 -10.85 3.25
N THR A 84 10.25 -9.99 3.12
CA THR A 84 8.82 -10.33 3.22
C THR A 84 8.14 -10.01 1.89
N GLY A 85 6.97 -10.61 1.63
CA GLY A 85 6.12 -10.26 0.49
C GLY A 85 6.40 -10.98 -0.83
N TYR A 86 7.46 -11.80 -0.93
CA TYR A 86 7.67 -12.64 -2.11
C TYR A 86 6.93 -13.99 -2.06
N LYS A 87 6.41 -14.35 -0.87
CA LYS A 87 5.51 -15.47 -0.58
C LYS A 87 4.58 -15.06 0.55
N GLU A 88 3.39 -15.64 0.53
CA GLU A 88 2.30 -15.37 1.45
C GLU A 88 2.13 -16.56 2.39
N PHE A 89 2.86 -16.54 3.51
CA PHE A 89 2.94 -17.65 4.46
C PHE A 89 3.39 -17.19 5.84
N ALA A 90 3.18 -18.03 6.84
CA ALA A 90 3.65 -17.85 8.21
C ALA A 90 3.38 -16.43 8.73
N ARG A 91 2.12 -15.98 8.63
CA ARG A 91 1.61 -14.64 8.98
C ARG A 91 2.22 -14.09 10.27
N ARG A 92 2.23 -14.86 11.35
CA ARG A 92 2.79 -14.40 12.66
C ARG A 92 4.31 -14.24 12.68
N GLN A 93 5.00 -14.79 11.69
CA GLN A 93 6.45 -14.72 11.50
C GLN A 93 6.83 -13.69 10.45
N MET A 94 6.03 -13.52 9.40
CA MET A 94 6.29 -12.61 8.28
C MET A 94 5.58 -11.25 8.40
N THR A 95 4.72 -11.08 9.41
CA THR A 95 4.05 -9.82 9.73
C THR A 95 4.00 -9.58 11.25
N GLU A 96 3.54 -8.38 11.65
CA GLU A 96 3.34 -7.99 13.04
C GLU A 96 2.01 -8.46 13.63
N ALA A 97 1.32 -9.40 12.97
CA ALA A 97 0.05 -9.98 13.45
C ALA A 97 0.26 -10.92 14.67
N ARG A 98 0.77 -10.37 15.77
CA ARG A 98 1.02 -11.07 17.04
C ARG A 98 0.13 -10.50 18.15
N GLY A 99 -0.30 -11.39 19.02
CA GLY A 99 -1.14 -11.04 20.17
C GLY A 99 -1.12 -12.13 21.23
N ALA A 100 -2.01 -11.97 22.20
CA ALA A 100 -2.11 -12.79 23.40
C ALA A 100 -2.20 -14.30 23.12
N PRO A 101 -1.44 -15.16 23.82
CA PRO A 101 -1.53 -16.60 23.66
C PRO A 101 -2.74 -17.22 24.39
N SER A 102 -3.43 -16.48 25.26
CA SER A 102 -4.62 -16.92 25.99
C SER A 102 -5.50 -15.74 26.39
N GLU A 103 -6.76 -16.01 26.77
CA GLU A 103 -7.68 -14.96 27.26
C GLU A 103 -7.18 -14.34 28.57
N SER A 104 -6.63 -15.14 29.48
CA SER A 104 -6.06 -14.62 30.74
C SER A 104 -4.93 -13.62 30.50
N TRP A 105 -4.06 -13.90 29.51
CA TRP A 105 -2.99 -12.98 29.13
C TRP A 105 -3.55 -11.75 28.41
N ARG A 106 -4.55 -11.92 27.54
CA ARG A 106 -5.25 -10.81 26.87
C ARG A 106 -5.84 -9.85 27.90
N ALA A 107 -6.61 -10.36 28.85
CA ALA A 107 -7.22 -9.56 29.92
C ALA A 107 -6.17 -8.83 30.76
N SER A 108 -5.02 -9.46 31.04
CA SER A 108 -3.92 -8.80 31.76
C SER A 108 -3.26 -7.65 30.98
N MET A 109 -3.20 -7.74 29.64
CA MET A 109 -2.50 -6.77 28.79
C MET A 109 -3.40 -5.67 28.25
N PHE A 110 -4.67 -5.98 28.02
CA PHE A 110 -5.65 -5.10 27.38
C PHE A 110 -6.78 -4.68 28.33
N GLY A 111 -6.83 -5.24 29.53
CA GLY A 111 -7.93 -4.99 30.47
C GLY A 111 -9.21 -5.76 30.13
N ASP A 112 -10.20 -5.57 31.01
CA ASP A 112 -11.57 -5.99 30.77
C ASP A 112 -12.28 -4.95 29.88
N ARG A 113 -13.02 -5.43 28.88
CA ARG A 113 -13.83 -4.59 28.00
C ARG A 113 -15.10 -4.08 28.70
N GLY A 114 -15.45 -4.70 29.83
CA GLY A 114 -16.67 -4.40 30.56
C GLY A 114 -17.91 -5.00 29.88
N GLN A 115 -19.08 -4.66 30.42
CA GLN A 115 -20.36 -5.06 29.83
C GLN A 115 -20.84 -4.00 28.83
N PRO A 116 -21.56 -4.39 27.77
CA PRO A 116 -22.19 -3.45 26.86
C PRO A 116 -23.10 -2.47 27.60
N ASP A 117 -22.89 -1.17 27.36
CA ASP A 117 -23.70 -0.08 27.93
C ASP A 117 -24.27 0.78 26.79
N PRO A 118 -25.57 1.13 26.80
CA PRO A 118 -26.14 2.06 25.82
C PRO A 118 -25.50 3.46 25.86
N GLU A 119 -24.86 3.86 26.96
CA GLU A 119 -24.19 5.15 27.12
C GLU A 119 -22.68 5.07 26.85
N SER A 120 -22.16 6.06 26.12
CA SER A 120 -20.71 6.21 25.93
C SER A 120 -20.04 6.75 27.18
N VAL A 121 -18.77 6.39 27.38
CA VAL A 121 -17.93 6.89 28.47
C VAL A 121 -17.15 8.12 27.99
N SER A 122 -17.20 9.18 28.79
CA SER A 122 -16.42 10.39 28.56
C SER A 122 -15.11 10.31 29.34
N TYR A 123 -13.98 10.38 28.65
CA TYR A 123 -12.65 10.43 29.29
C TYR A 123 -12.09 11.85 29.35
N THR A 124 -11.38 12.15 30.42
CA THR A 124 -10.34 13.19 30.45
C THR A 124 -9.04 12.58 29.88
N LEU A 125 -8.07 13.43 29.49
CA LEU A 125 -6.76 12.91 29.04
C LEU A 125 -6.07 12.08 30.13
N GLU A 126 -6.14 12.54 31.38
CA GLU A 126 -5.62 11.83 32.54
C GLU A 126 -6.27 10.45 32.72
N GLY A 127 -7.61 10.38 32.72
CA GLY A 127 -8.34 9.10 32.84
C GLY A 127 -8.13 8.16 31.65
N LEU A 128 -7.82 8.69 30.46
CA LEU A 128 -7.45 7.88 29.30
C LEU A 128 -6.06 7.23 29.50
N MET A 129 -5.12 7.97 30.09
CA MET A 129 -3.75 7.48 30.34
C MET A 129 -3.67 6.41 31.43
N GLU A 130 -4.70 6.26 32.26
CA GLU A 130 -4.82 5.16 33.24
C GLU A 130 -5.15 3.82 32.57
N ARG A 131 -5.62 3.82 31.32
CA ARG A 131 -5.96 2.59 30.60
C ARG A 131 -4.71 1.86 30.09
N PRO A 132 -4.79 0.53 29.90
CA PRO A 132 -3.70 -0.24 29.31
C PRO A 132 -3.27 0.31 27.93
N PRO A 133 -1.98 0.63 27.70
CA PRO A 133 -1.54 1.24 26.46
C PRO A 133 -1.85 0.42 25.19
N PHE A 134 -1.79 -0.91 25.28
CA PHE A 134 -2.10 -1.78 24.14
C PHE A 134 -3.58 -1.74 23.74
N GLU A 135 -4.47 -1.47 24.70
CA GLU A 135 -5.90 -1.29 24.43
C GLU A 135 -6.15 0.01 23.66
N LEU A 136 -5.48 1.11 24.06
CA LEU A 136 -5.60 2.42 23.41
C LEU A 136 -5.18 2.38 21.92
N MET A 137 -4.27 1.48 21.55
CA MET A 137 -3.84 1.30 20.16
C MET A 137 -4.78 0.40 19.34
N TRP A 138 -5.76 -0.28 19.94
CA TRP A 138 -6.65 -1.21 19.25
C TRP A 138 -5.92 -2.33 18.47
N MET A 139 -4.83 -2.85 19.06
CA MET A 139 -3.94 -3.82 18.39
C MET A 139 -4.67 -5.07 17.85
N GLU A 140 -5.72 -5.51 18.54
CA GLU A 140 -6.49 -6.68 18.13
C GLU A 140 -7.20 -6.49 16.79
N ARG A 141 -7.64 -5.26 16.48
CA ARG A 141 -8.22 -4.91 15.18
C ARG A 141 -7.15 -4.71 14.12
N GLN A 142 -6.03 -4.08 14.47
CA GLN A 142 -4.88 -3.88 13.57
C GLN A 142 -4.30 -5.20 13.04
N ALA A 143 -4.40 -6.29 13.82
CA ALA A 143 -3.87 -7.60 13.44
C ALA A 143 -4.36 -8.12 12.08
N SER A 144 -5.55 -7.69 11.64
CA SER A 144 -6.13 -8.03 10.35
C SER A 144 -5.61 -7.18 9.18
N PHE A 145 -4.77 -6.17 9.44
CA PHE A 145 -4.22 -5.25 8.44
C PHE A 145 -2.69 -5.34 8.33
N PHE A 146 -2.04 -6.19 9.14
CA PHE A 146 -0.64 -6.52 8.95
C PHE A 146 -0.50 -7.52 7.81
N ILE A 147 -0.21 -7.00 6.63
CA ILE A 147 0.10 -7.75 5.42
C ILE A 147 1.60 -8.05 5.36
N THR A 148 1.98 -8.94 4.47
CA THR A 148 3.38 -9.04 4.03
C THR A 148 3.76 -7.75 3.30
N GLY A 149 5.00 -7.29 3.49
CA GLY A 149 5.38 -5.95 3.07
C GLY A 149 5.81 -5.82 1.61
N GLY A 150 5.87 -4.58 1.14
CA GLY A 150 6.28 -4.24 -0.22
C GLY A 150 7.79 -4.13 -0.43
N LEU A 151 8.20 -4.08 -1.71
CA LEU A 151 9.61 -3.95 -2.12
C LEU A 151 9.83 -2.72 -2.99
N VAL A 152 11.00 -2.11 -2.84
CA VAL A 152 11.49 -1.11 -3.79
C VAL A 152 12.19 -1.80 -4.96
N ALA A 153 11.91 -1.30 -6.16
CA ALA A 153 12.67 -1.63 -7.36
C ALA A 153 13.33 -0.36 -7.91
N VAL A 154 14.57 -0.53 -8.39
CA VAL A 154 15.43 0.58 -8.79
C VAL A 154 15.97 0.31 -10.19
N HIS A 155 15.69 1.22 -11.12
CA HIS A 155 16.29 1.21 -12.46
C HIS A 155 17.63 1.95 -12.41
N ALA A 156 18.67 1.21 -12.07
CA ALA A 156 20.05 1.71 -12.06
C ALA A 156 20.82 1.22 -13.30
N ALA A 157 21.68 2.08 -13.85
CA ALA A 157 22.55 1.72 -14.97
C ALA A 157 23.57 0.62 -14.61
N GLU A 158 23.95 0.56 -13.33
CA GLU A 158 24.94 -0.37 -12.81
C GLU A 158 24.54 -0.88 -11.41
N ARG A 159 25.14 -1.99 -10.98
CA ARG A 159 24.96 -2.55 -9.64
C ARG A 159 25.96 -1.98 -8.63
N THR A 160 26.15 -0.67 -8.66
CA THR A 160 26.98 0.08 -7.70
C THR A 160 26.08 0.86 -6.75
N ARG A 161 26.58 1.13 -5.53
CA ARG A 161 25.85 1.93 -4.54
C ARG A 161 25.51 3.32 -5.10
N GLU A 162 26.45 3.89 -5.82
CA GLU A 162 26.36 5.23 -6.43
C GLU A 162 25.29 5.26 -7.51
N ALA A 163 25.21 4.25 -8.39
CA ALA A 163 24.19 4.17 -9.43
C ALA A 163 22.78 3.94 -8.84
N ILE A 164 22.66 3.10 -7.81
CA ILE A 164 21.40 2.88 -7.09
C ILE A 164 20.93 4.18 -6.41
N TRP A 165 21.84 4.88 -5.73
CA TRP A 165 21.52 6.13 -5.05
C TRP A 165 21.14 7.24 -6.05
N ALA A 166 21.84 7.32 -7.19
CA ALA A 166 21.49 8.23 -8.27
C ALA A 166 20.07 7.96 -8.81
N ALA A 167 19.71 6.70 -9.06
CA ALA A 167 18.37 6.32 -9.52
C ALA A 167 17.27 6.67 -8.49
N MET A 168 17.54 6.52 -7.19
CA MET A 168 16.61 6.98 -6.14
C MET A 168 16.44 8.50 -6.15
N GLN A 169 17.53 9.27 -6.31
CA GLN A 169 17.47 10.74 -6.37
C GLN A 169 16.73 11.24 -7.62
N THR A 170 16.90 10.58 -8.76
CA THR A 170 16.19 10.89 -10.00
C THR A 170 14.80 10.26 -10.07
N ARG A 171 14.36 9.59 -9.01
CA ARG A 171 13.05 8.92 -8.90
C ARG A 171 12.81 7.85 -9.98
N ASN A 172 13.88 7.28 -10.55
CA ASN A 172 13.79 6.14 -11.45
C ASN A 172 13.63 4.83 -10.66
N VAL A 173 12.55 4.80 -9.88
CA VAL A 173 12.20 3.77 -8.90
C VAL A 173 10.71 3.49 -8.97
N TYR A 174 10.31 2.32 -8.47
CA TYR A 174 8.90 1.98 -8.32
C TYR A 174 8.70 1.07 -7.10
N GLY A 175 7.49 1.06 -6.57
CA GLY A 175 7.11 0.15 -5.48
C GLY A 175 6.40 -1.09 -6.00
N THR A 176 6.56 -2.22 -5.32
CA THR A 176 5.70 -3.40 -5.48
C THR A 176 5.05 -3.76 -4.14
N SER A 177 3.92 -4.43 -4.19
CA SER A 177 3.20 -4.89 -3.00
C SER A 177 3.90 -6.03 -2.24
N GLY A 178 5.00 -6.55 -2.79
CA GLY A 178 5.83 -7.60 -2.19
C GLY A 178 6.38 -8.50 -3.30
N ASP A 179 5.50 -8.85 -4.23
CA ASP A 179 5.85 -9.64 -5.40
C ASP A 179 6.87 -8.92 -6.28
N ARG A 180 7.84 -9.66 -6.82
CA ARG A 180 8.93 -9.12 -7.67
C ARG A 180 8.47 -8.86 -9.10
N ILE A 181 7.46 -7.99 -9.23
CA ILE A 181 6.92 -7.49 -10.50
C ILE A 181 7.94 -6.54 -11.15
N LEU A 182 8.10 -6.66 -12.46
CA LEU A 182 8.93 -5.76 -13.26
C LEU A 182 8.05 -4.71 -13.92
N LEU A 183 8.45 -3.43 -13.88
CA LEU A 183 7.68 -2.32 -14.42
C LEU A 183 8.59 -1.24 -15.04
N TRP A 184 8.26 -0.83 -16.26
CA TRP A 184 8.78 0.35 -16.95
C TRP A 184 7.61 1.22 -17.38
N PHE A 185 7.78 2.53 -17.28
CA PHE A 185 6.80 3.53 -17.68
C PHE A 185 7.58 4.71 -18.26
N ASP A 186 7.43 4.92 -19.56
CA ASP A 186 8.25 5.85 -20.33
C ASP A 186 7.34 6.83 -21.10
N LEU A 187 7.66 8.13 -21.08
CA LEU A 187 7.14 9.12 -22.02
C LEU A 187 7.92 8.98 -23.33
N LYS A 188 7.28 8.56 -24.42
CA LYS A 188 7.93 8.25 -25.70
C LYS A 188 8.41 9.47 -26.47
N ASN A 189 7.70 10.60 -26.32
CA ASN A 189 7.91 11.81 -27.11
C ASN A 189 8.44 12.97 -26.27
N GLY A 190 9.40 12.70 -25.38
CA GLY A 190 10.19 13.75 -24.75
C GLY A 190 11.08 14.49 -25.77
N PRO A 191 11.65 15.65 -25.38
CA PRO A 191 12.41 16.52 -26.28
C PRO A 191 13.60 15.83 -26.94
N ASP A 192 14.32 15.00 -26.19
CA ASP A 192 15.50 14.26 -26.64
C ASP A 192 15.25 12.74 -26.77
N GLY A 193 13.98 12.34 -26.86
CA GLY A 193 13.55 10.94 -26.95
C GLY A 193 12.77 10.46 -25.72
N ALA A 194 12.83 9.15 -25.46
CA ALA A 194 12.05 8.54 -24.40
C ALA A 194 12.59 8.92 -23.00
N LEU A 195 11.70 9.29 -22.10
CA LEU A 195 12.02 9.68 -20.73
C LEU A 195 11.34 8.74 -19.71
N PRO A 196 12.08 8.23 -18.71
CA PRO A 196 11.54 7.24 -17.79
C PRO A 196 10.65 7.85 -16.69
N MET A 197 9.97 6.99 -15.96
CA MET A 197 9.32 7.33 -14.68
C MET A 197 10.24 8.15 -13.77
N GLY A 198 9.67 9.11 -13.03
CA GLY A 198 10.41 10.05 -12.19
C GLY A 198 10.81 11.35 -12.90
N SER A 199 10.71 11.39 -14.23
CA SER A 199 11.00 12.57 -15.05
C SER A 199 10.02 13.72 -14.79
N GLU A 200 10.53 14.95 -14.90
CA GLU A 200 9.80 16.19 -14.76
C GLU A 200 10.27 17.16 -15.84
N LEU A 201 9.33 17.74 -16.59
CA LEU A 201 9.66 18.61 -17.72
C LEU A 201 8.50 19.53 -18.15
N PRO A 202 8.81 20.69 -18.76
CA PRO A 202 7.85 21.41 -19.59
C PRO A 202 7.42 20.56 -20.78
N PHE A 203 6.12 20.55 -21.08
CA PHE A 203 5.58 19.76 -22.17
C PHE A 203 4.42 20.46 -22.89
N THR A 204 4.42 20.39 -24.21
CA THR A 204 3.35 20.87 -25.09
C THR A 204 2.96 19.79 -26.11
N GLY A 205 1.70 19.80 -26.53
CA GLY A 205 1.14 18.78 -27.43
C GLY A 205 0.59 17.56 -26.69
N THR A 206 0.49 16.43 -27.37
CA THR A 206 -0.13 15.20 -26.84
C THR A 206 0.95 14.28 -26.26
N PRO A 207 0.99 14.02 -24.93
CA PRO A 207 1.96 13.10 -24.35
C PRO A 207 1.61 11.66 -24.71
N LYS A 208 2.62 10.88 -25.11
CA LYS A 208 2.51 9.49 -25.54
C LYS A 208 3.36 8.62 -24.65
N PHE A 209 2.79 7.57 -24.10
CA PHE A 209 3.43 6.73 -23.10
C PHE A 209 3.52 5.27 -23.55
N GLU A 210 4.54 4.59 -23.07
CA GLU A 210 4.68 3.13 -23.12
C GLU A 210 4.79 2.58 -21.70
N VAL A 211 4.08 1.49 -21.43
CA VAL A 211 4.23 0.71 -20.21
C VAL A 211 4.66 -0.70 -20.59
N ARG A 212 5.70 -1.19 -19.93
CA ARG A 212 6.13 -2.59 -20.02
C ARG A 212 6.08 -3.19 -18.63
N ALA A 213 5.43 -4.34 -18.49
CA ALA A 213 5.31 -5.00 -17.19
C ALA A 213 5.40 -6.52 -17.30
N ALA A 214 6.03 -7.16 -16.32
CA ALA A 214 6.07 -8.62 -16.20
C ALA A 214 5.77 -9.02 -14.76
N GLY A 215 4.84 -9.95 -14.57
CA GLY A 215 4.48 -10.45 -13.24
C GLY A 215 5.64 -11.16 -12.56
N SER A 216 5.51 -11.36 -11.26
CA SER A 216 6.49 -12.09 -10.45
C SER A 216 6.65 -13.53 -10.95
N PHE A 217 7.74 -14.18 -10.56
CA PHE A 217 7.88 -15.61 -10.78
C PHE A 217 7.03 -16.37 -9.77
N GLU A 218 6.38 -17.43 -10.23
CA GLU A 218 5.82 -18.41 -9.33
C GLU A 218 6.90 -19.02 -8.44
N GLN A 219 6.59 -19.14 -7.17
CA GLN A 219 7.51 -19.64 -6.18
C GLN A 219 7.36 -21.16 -6.05
N LYS A 220 8.50 -21.85 -6.06
CA LYS A 220 8.60 -23.24 -5.63
C LYS A 220 8.57 -23.30 -4.09
N PRO A 221 8.11 -24.42 -3.50
CA PRO A 221 8.19 -24.63 -2.05
C PRO A 221 9.65 -24.58 -1.55
N GLY A 222 9.82 -24.19 -0.30
CA GLY A 222 11.10 -24.19 0.39
C GLY A 222 12.14 -23.22 -0.18
N CYS A 223 13.41 -23.58 0.03
CA CYS A 223 14.58 -22.87 -0.44
C CYS A 223 15.33 -23.65 -1.53
N ALA A 224 16.09 -22.94 -2.36
CA ALA A 224 16.94 -23.59 -3.35
C ALA A 224 18.05 -24.45 -2.69
N PRO A 225 18.46 -25.58 -3.31
CA PRO A 225 19.42 -26.50 -2.69
C PRO A 225 20.76 -25.86 -2.30
N ASP A 226 21.25 -24.91 -3.09
CA ASP A 226 22.48 -24.15 -2.84
C ASP A 226 22.36 -23.24 -1.60
N VAL A 227 21.17 -22.66 -1.36
CA VAL A 227 20.88 -21.89 -0.15
C VAL A 227 20.90 -22.79 1.09
N ILE A 228 20.28 -23.96 1.01
CA ILE A 228 20.27 -24.95 2.10
C ILE A 228 21.69 -25.46 2.36
N GLN A 229 22.45 -25.78 1.32
CA GLN A 229 23.85 -26.21 1.43
C GLN A 229 24.73 -25.14 2.09
N SER A 230 24.49 -23.86 1.78
CA SER A 230 25.30 -22.74 2.29
C SER A 230 24.96 -22.35 3.72
N LEU A 231 23.67 -22.34 4.09
CA LEU A 231 23.21 -21.87 5.40
C LEU A 231 22.95 -22.98 6.41
N GLY A 232 22.65 -24.19 5.93
CA GLY A 232 22.14 -25.31 6.72
C GLY A 232 20.64 -25.21 7.01
N GLU A 233 19.96 -26.36 7.06
CA GLU A 233 18.50 -26.46 7.28
C GLU A 233 18.04 -25.72 8.54
N SER A 234 18.74 -25.89 9.66
CA SER A 234 18.36 -25.27 10.94
C SER A 234 18.43 -23.73 10.91
N ARG A 235 19.30 -23.16 10.07
CA ARG A 235 19.40 -21.72 9.91
C ARG A 235 18.34 -21.20 8.94
N VAL A 236 18.08 -21.92 7.86
CA VAL A 236 16.97 -21.65 6.94
C VAL A 236 15.64 -21.64 7.68
N GLU A 237 15.36 -22.67 8.48
CA GLU A 237 14.14 -22.73 9.29
C GLU A 237 14.04 -21.52 10.22
N ARG A 238 15.14 -21.20 10.91
CA ARG A 238 15.14 -20.12 11.89
C ARG A 238 14.97 -18.75 11.29
N ILE A 239 15.55 -18.43 10.13
CA ILE A 239 15.54 -17.06 9.55
C ILE A 239 14.51 -16.88 8.45
N CYS A 240 14.15 -17.96 7.74
CA CYS A 240 13.21 -17.95 6.62
C CYS A 240 11.90 -18.69 6.90
N ALA A 241 11.74 -19.33 8.08
CA ALA A 241 10.61 -20.23 8.36
C ALA A 241 10.46 -21.32 7.27
N GLY A 242 11.59 -21.84 6.81
CA GLY A 242 11.67 -22.91 5.82
C GLY A 242 11.56 -22.44 4.36
N GLU A 243 11.23 -21.18 4.11
CA GLU A 243 10.81 -20.69 2.79
C GLU A 243 11.64 -19.48 2.33
N CYS A 244 12.32 -19.60 1.18
CA CYS A 244 13.14 -18.53 0.60
C CYS A 244 12.56 -18.06 -0.72
N TYR A 245 13.02 -16.92 -1.26
CA TYR A 245 12.76 -16.60 -2.66
C TYR A 245 13.33 -17.71 -3.56
N ASN A 246 12.42 -18.52 -4.11
CA ASN A 246 12.73 -19.76 -4.84
C ASN A 246 11.95 -19.76 -6.16
N PRO A 247 12.34 -18.91 -7.12
CA PRO A 247 11.56 -18.73 -8.34
C PRO A 247 11.61 -19.98 -9.22
N GLY A 248 10.46 -20.31 -9.81
CA GLY A 248 10.38 -21.19 -10.97
C GLY A 248 10.56 -20.45 -12.28
N ASP A 249 10.22 -21.12 -13.38
CA ASP A 249 10.47 -20.62 -14.74
C ASP A 249 9.24 -19.95 -15.38
N ARG A 250 8.10 -19.98 -14.67
CA ARG A 250 6.84 -19.35 -15.06
C ARG A 250 6.66 -18.02 -14.33
N ARG A 251 6.28 -17.00 -15.10
CA ARG A 251 5.83 -15.72 -14.55
C ARG A 251 4.31 -15.72 -14.48
N ARG A 252 3.81 -15.09 -13.43
CA ARG A 252 2.40 -14.73 -13.30
C ARG A 252 2.01 -13.71 -14.36
N ARG A 253 0.75 -13.76 -14.78
CA ARG A 253 0.22 -12.84 -15.78
C ARG A 253 0.01 -11.45 -15.16
N ILE A 254 0.39 -10.39 -15.87
CA ILE A 254 -0.18 -9.05 -15.65
C ILE A 254 -1.52 -9.01 -16.38
N SER A 255 -2.62 -8.80 -15.65
CA SER A 255 -3.97 -8.80 -16.21
C SER A 255 -4.29 -7.49 -16.92
N ARG A 256 -3.88 -6.36 -16.32
CA ARG A 256 -4.14 -5.01 -16.84
C ARG A 256 -3.13 -3.99 -16.32
N ILE A 257 -3.04 -2.87 -17.03
CA ILE A 257 -2.40 -1.65 -16.57
C ILE A 257 -3.49 -0.63 -16.25
N GLU A 258 -3.42 -0.03 -15.06
CA GLU A 258 -4.27 1.09 -14.66
C GLU A 258 -3.43 2.36 -14.71
N VAL A 259 -3.92 3.40 -15.40
CA VAL A 259 -3.27 4.70 -15.51
C VAL A 259 -3.98 5.66 -14.58
N ILE A 260 -3.22 6.33 -13.72
CA ILE A 260 -3.72 7.36 -12.83
C ILE A 260 -3.25 8.70 -13.39
N ARG A 261 -4.19 9.65 -13.50
CA ARG A 261 -3.92 11.02 -13.94
C ARG A 261 -4.29 11.96 -12.80
N ILE A 262 -3.35 12.84 -12.42
CA ILE A 262 -3.58 13.82 -11.36
C ILE A 262 -3.28 15.21 -11.91
N GLN A 263 -4.21 16.12 -11.71
CA GLN A 263 -4.09 17.54 -12.01
C GLN A 263 -3.57 18.28 -10.79
N ARG A 264 -2.61 19.20 -10.97
CA ARG A 264 -2.14 20.05 -9.86
C ARG A 264 -3.18 21.13 -9.54
N GLN A 265 -3.48 21.28 -8.26
CA GLN A 265 -4.40 22.30 -7.75
C GLN A 265 -3.86 23.70 -8.04
N GLN A 266 -4.68 24.58 -8.62
CA GLN A 266 -4.27 25.94 -9.01
C GLN A 266 -4.77 27.02 -8.05
N ARG A 267 -5.78 26.72 -7.22
CA ARG A 267 -6.34 27.66 -6.24
C ARG A 267 -6.67 26.92 -4.95
N GLU A 268 -6.56 27.61 -3.81
CA GLU A 268 -6.76 26.98 -2.50
C GLU A 268 -8.18 26.41 -2.32
N ASP A 269 -9.20 27.08 -2.87
CA ASP A 269 -10.62 26.72 -2.81
C ASP A 269 -11.03 25.64 -3.83
N GLU A 270 -10.12 25.22 -4.73
CA GLU A 270 -10.41 24.19 -5.72
C GLU A 270 -10.56 22.81 -5.03
N PRO A 271 -11.66 22.08 -5.24
CA PRO A 271 -11.86 20.78 -4.60
C PRO A 271 -10.86 19.73 -5.14
N VAL A 272 -9.97 19.24 -4.27
CA VAL A 272 -8.94 18.26 -4.65
C VAL A 272 -9.54 16.96 -5.21
N SER A 273 -10.74 16.55 -4.77
CA SER A 273 -11.38 15.32 -5.22
C SER A 273 -11.69 15.28 -6.72
N THR A 274 -11.80 16.44 -7.39
CA THR A 274 -12.03 16.50 -8.84
C THR A 274 -10.74 16.47 -9.66
N LEU A 275 -9.58 16.49 -8.99
CA LEU A 275 -8.26 16.55 -9.61
C LEU A 275 -7.57 15.20 -9.73
N ILE A 276 -8.13 14.15 -9.13
CA ILE A 276 -7.55 12.81 -9.07
C ILE A 276 -8.44 11.86 -9.86
N GLU A 277 -7.90 11.32 -10.95
CA GLU A 277 -8.57 10.31 -11.77
C GLU A 277 -7.89 8.95 -11.54
N ASP A 278 -8.48 8.15 -10.67
CA ASP A 278 -8.00 6.82 -10.28
C ASP A 278 -9.08 5.73 -10.44
N PRO A 279 -9.03 4.91 -11.51
CA PRO A 279 -8.15 5.04 -12.68
C PRO A 279 -8.72 6.04 -13.71
N TRP A 280 -7.83 6.72 -14.44
CA TRP A 280 -8.17 7.46 -15.65
C TRP A 280 -8.35 6.52 -16.85
N LYS A 281 -7.49 5.51 -16.98
CA LYS A 281 -7.61 4.44 -17.98
C LYS A 281 -7.33 3.08 -17.36
N THR A 282 -8.01 2.07 -17.86
CA THR A 282 -7.72 0.67 -17.58
C THR A 282 -7.50 -0.05 -18.90
N ILE A 283 -6.29 -0.56 -19.12
CA ILE A 283 -5.86 -1.15 -20.38
C ILE A 283 -5.56 -2.64 -20.15
N PRO A 284 -6.32 -3.57 -20.76
CA PRO A 284 -6.07 -4.99 -20.60
C PRO A 284 -4.73 -5.38 -21.24
N CYS A 285 -4.00 -6.28 -20.58
CA CYS A 285 -2.76 -6.83 -21.13
C CYS A 285 -3.05 -7.94 -22.15
N PRO A 286 -2.32 -7.98 -23.30
CA PRO A 286 -2.47 -9.02 -24.30
C PRO A 286 -2.31 -10.43 -23.72
N GLU A 287 -3.09 -11.39 -24.22
CA GLU A 287 -2.97 -12.79 -23.82
C GLU A 287 -1.77 -13.46 -24.50
N GLY A 288 -1.01 -14.27 -23.76
CA GLY A 288 0.06 -15.11 -24.32
C GLY A 288 1.49 -14.63 -23.99
N PRO A 289 1.90 -13.38 -24.28
CA PRO A 289 3.22 -12.88 -23.95
C PRO A 289 3.51 -12.90 -22.43
N LYS A 290 4.76 -13.22 -22.07
CA LYS A 290 5.26 -13.07 -20.68
C LYS A 290 5.43 -11.61 -20.26
N LEU A 291 5.50 -10.69 -21.23
CA LEU A 291 5.66 -9.26 -21.05
C LEU A 291 4.41 -8.55 -21.56
N CYS A 292 3.72 -7.83 -20.69
CA CYS A 292 2.66 -6.91 -21.08
C CYS A 292 3.29 -5.62 -21.60
N VAL A 293 2.92 -5.21 -22.82
CA VAL A 293 3.31 -3.93 -23.40
C VAL A 293 2.04 -3.21 -23.84
N VAL A 294 1.84 -2.00 -23.35
CA VAL A 294 0.71 -1.14 -23.72
C VAL A 294 1.18 0.27 -24.00
N GLU A 295 0.51 0.94 -24.94
CA GLU A 295 0.74 2.33 -25.25
C GLU A 295 -0.56 3.12 -25.05
N PHE A 296 -0.44 4.36 -24.61
CA PHE A 296 -1.57 5.29 -24.50
C PHE A 296 -1.12 6.72 -24.68
N GLU A 297 -2.08 7.61 -24.92
CA GLU A 297 -1.85 9.04 -25.02
C GLU A 297 -2.95 9.84 -24.30
N ASP A 298 -2.64 11.09 -23.97
CA ASP A 298 -3.61 12.06 -23.46
C ASP A 298 -3.86 13.17 -24.48
N SER A 299 -4.83 12.96 -25.37
CA SER A 299 -5.25 13.98 -26.34
C SER A 299 -5.84 15.23 -25.69
N SER A 300 -6.28 15.16 -24.44
CA SER A 300 -6.87 16.27 -23.68
C SER A 300 -5.86 17.08 -22.87
N TYR A 301 -4.58 16.69 -22.86
CA TYR A 301 -3.54 17.38 -22.08
C TYR A 301 -3.45 18.87 -22.41
N GLY A 302 -3.48 19.23 -23.70
CA GLY A 302 -3.42 20.62 -24.14
C GLY A 302 -4.61 21.46 -23.67
N ASP A 303 -5.79 20.84 -23.54
CA ASP A 303 -7.02 21.51 -23.10
C ASP A 303 -7.07 21.70 -21.58
N ALA A 304 -6.27 20.94 -20.82
CA ALA A 304 -6.27 21.01 -19.37
C ALA A 304 -5.72 22.34 -18.84
N GLY A 305 -4.81 22.99 -19.59
CA GLY A 305 -4.25 24.31 -19.24
C GLY A 305 -3.55 24.35 -17.87
N ARG A 306 -3.02 23.22 -17.40
CA ARG A 306 -2.39 23.08 -16.08
C ARG A 306 -1.42 21.90 -16.06
N ASP A 307 -0.61 21.85 -15.01
CA ASP A 307 0.32 20.74 -14.80
C ASP A 307 -0.43 19.44 -14.51
N LEU A 308 -0.01 18.37 -15.18
CA LEU A 308 -0.51 17.01 -14.96
C LEU A 308 0.64 16.08 -14.62
N LEU A 309 0.34 15.08 -13.81
CA LEU A 309 1.23 13.96 -13.58
C LEU A 309 0.50 12.64 -13.83
N TYR A 310 1.28 11.65 -14.26
CA TYR A 310 0.80 10.32 -14.59
C TYR A 310 1.63 9.30 -13.87
N TYR A 311 1.00 8.29 -13.30
CA TYR A 311 1.69 7.06 -12.90
C TYR A 311 0.80 5.86 -13.24
N VAL A 312 1.39 4.68 -13.24
CA VAL A 312 0.68 3.46 -13.61
C VAL A 312 0.75 2.42 -12.51
N ARG A 313 -0.30 1.59 -12.43
CA ARG A 313 -0.32 0.34 -11.70
C ARG A 313 -0.27 -0.83 -12.67
N ALA A 314 0.69 -1.73 -12.52
CA ALA A 314 0.65 -3.04 -13.17
C ALA A 314 -0.05 -4.02 -12.24
N ILE A 315 -1.19 -4.55 -12.67
CA ILE A 315 -2.01 -5.44 -11.85
C ILE A 315 -1.76 -6.90 -12.26
N GLN A 316 -1.28 -7.70 -11.32
CA GLN A 316 -1.07 -9.12 -11.52
C GLN A 316 -2.38 -9.90 -11.36
N GLU A 317 -2.44 -11.10 -11.96
CA GLU A 317 -3.51 -12.06 -11.65
C GLU A 317 -3.60 -12.34 -10.13
N PRO A 318 -4.81 -12.61 -9.61
CA PRO A 318 -4.99 -12.82 -8.17
C PRO A 318 -4.14 -13.96 -7.61
N THR A 319 -3.61 -13.75 -6.41
CA THR A 319 -2.86 -14.75 -5.64
C THR A 319 -3.27 -14.71 -4.17
N PRO A 320 -3.16 -15.82 -3.43
CA PRO A 320 -3.42 -15.82 -2.00
C PRO A 320 -2.52 -14.81 -1.29
N THR A 321 -3.09 -13.91 -0.48
CA THR A 321 -2.38 -12.85 0.25
C THR A 321 -2.72 -12.90 1.74
N VAL A 322 -1.69 -12.87 2.61
CA VAL A 322 -1.84 -12.82 4.07
C VAL A 322 -2.65 -11.59 4.43
N ASN A 323 -3.74 -11.81 5.17
CA ASN A 323 -4.66 -10.74 5.57
C ASN A 323 -5.27 -9.97 4.38
N GLY A 324 -5.30 -10.55 3.17
CA GLY A 324 -5.80 -9.88 1.97
C GLY A 324 -7.26 -9.41 2.05
N GLY A 325 -8.05 -10.02 2.93
CA GLY A 325 -9.46 -9.68 3.16
C GLY A 325 -9.71 -8.70 4.31
N GLY A 326 -8.68 -8.21 5.00
CA GLY A 326 -8.83 -7.35 6.17
C GLY A 326 -9.71 -8.01 7.25
N LEU A 327 -10.82 -7.34 7.60
CA LEU A 327 -11.80 -7.84 8.58
C LEU A 327 -12.75 -8.91 8.02
N ARG A 328 -12.65 -9.26 6.73
CA ARG A 328 -13.43 -10.31 6.05
C ARG A 328 -14.94 -10.18 6.26
N CYS A 329 -15.45 -8.96 6.13
CA CYS A 329 -16.86 -8.69 6.32
C CYS A 329 -17.71 -9.18 5.14
N ARG A 330 -18.81 -9.87 5.45
CA ARG A 330 -19.87 -10.28 4.51
C ARG A 330 -21.20 -9.77 5.05
N GLY A 331 -21.68 -8.66 4.50
CA GLY A 331 -22.81 -7.92 5.05
C GLY A 331 -22.48 -7.39 6.45
N ASP A 332 -23.30 -7.72 7.44
CA ASP A 332 -23.13 -7.28 8.83
C ASP A 332 -22.21 -8.17 9.67
N ARG A 333 -21.72 -9.29 9.13
CA ARG A 333 -20.84 -10.22 9.84
C ARG A 333 -19.41 -10.04 9.40
N CYS A 334 -18.52 -9.87 10.35
CA CYS A 334 -17.08 -9.77 10.11
C CYS A 334 -16.35 -10.85 10.89
N GLU A 335 -15.33 -11.41 10.27
CA GLU A 335 -14.51 -12.49 10.82
C GLU A 335 -13.06 -12.02 10.83
N PRO A 336 -12.66 -11.14 11.77
CA PRO A 336 -11.29 -10.61 11.81
C PRO A 336 -10.26 -11.73 11.92
N CYS A 337 -9.10 -11.50 11.31
CA CYS A 337 -7.94 -12.33 11.55
C CYS A 337 -7.20 -11.79 12.79
N TYR A 338 -7.34 -12.48 13.92
CA TYR A 338 -6.71 -12.07 15.16
C TYR A 338 -5.23 -12.48 15.19
N GLY A 339 -4.40 -11.67 15.83
CA GLY A 339 -3.01 -12.04 16.13
C GLY A 339 -2.87 -12.92 17.38
N ASN A 340 -3.98 -13.16 18.09
CA ASN A 340 -4.05 -13.81 19.38
C ASN A 340 -4.67 -15.23 19.27
N PHE A 341 -4.89 -15.88 20.42
CA PHE A 341 -5.43 -17.24 20.54
C PHE A 341 -6.77 -17.51 19.83
N ARG A 342 -7.52 -16.47 19.41
CA ARG A 342 -8.79 -16.61 18.68
C ARG A 342 -8.62 -17.06 17.23
N THR A 343 -7.43 -16.89 16.66
CA THR A 343 -7.09 -17.40 15.32
C THR A 343 -5.93 -18.39 15.45
N PRO A 344 -6.03 -19.60 14.85
CA PRO A 344 -4.95 -20.57 14.87
C PRO A 344 -3.63 -19.98 14.37
N VAL A 345 -2.52 -20.48 14.90
CA VAL A 345 -1.17 -19.97 14.58
C VAL A 345 -0.77 -20.27 13.13
N ASP A 346 -1.26 -21.39 12.61
CA ASP A 346 -1.09 -21.89 11.25
C ASP A 346 -2.13 -21.33 10.25
N ASP A 347 -3.09 -20.54 10.72
CA ASP A 347 -3.98 -19.79 9.85
C ASP A 347 -3.33 -18.46 9.42
N ASP A 348 -2.88 -18.46 8.17
CA ASP A 348 -2.28 -17.31 7.49
C ASP A 348 -3.32 -16.30 6.98
N CYS A 349 -4.60 -16.59 7.15
CA CYS A 349 -5.69 -15.69 6.79
C CYS A 349 -5.66 -15.24 5.33
N LEU A 350 -5.31 -16.20 4.46
CA LEU A 350 -5.14 -15.97 3.04
C LEU A 350 -6.48 -15.64 2.37
N VAL A 351 -6.48 -14.56 1.59
CA VAL A 351 -7.55 -14.20 0.67
C VAL A 351 -6.90 -13.75 -0.63
N ASP A 352 -7.42 -14.22 -1.77
CA ASP A 352 -6.87 -13.83 -3.06
C ASP A 352 -6.94 -12.32 -3.26
N SER A 353 -5.81 -11.71 -3.61
CA SER A 353 -5.68 -10.29 -3.93
C SER A 353 -4.87 -10.10 -5.20
N GLU A 354 -5.09 -8.96 -5.85
CA GLU A 354 -4.39 -8.58 -7.07
C GLU A 354 -3.13 -7.77 -6.74
N GLU A 355 -2.03 -8.49 -6.49
CA GLU A 355 -0.70 -7.92 -6.28
C GLU A 355 -0.34 -6.94 -7.40
N ARG A 356 0.40 -5.88 -7.07
CA ARG A 356 0.62 -4.77 -8.00
C ARG A 356 1.94 -4.05 -7.80
N ALA A 357 2.39 -3.40 -8.88
CA ALA A 357 3.50 -2.45 -8.86
C ALA A 357 3.01 -1.06 -9.22
N TRP A 358 3.57 -0.02 -8.59
CA TRP A 358 3.27 1.40 -8.84
C TRP A 358 4.51 2.12 -9.34
N SER A 359 4.47 2.63 -10.57
CA SER A 359 5.59 3.44 -11.10
C SER A 359 5.74 4.74 -10.33
N SER A 360 6.95 5.31 -10.28
CA SER A 360 7.06 6.74 -9.98
C SER A 360 6.30 7.56 -11.03
N PRO A 361 5.81 8.76 -10.69
CA PRO A 361 5.10 9.58 -11.66
C PRO A 361 6.01 10.22 -12.70
N ILE A 362 5.47 10.52 -13.87
CA ILE A 362 6.03 11.47 -14.83
C ILE A 362 5.25 12.78 -14.69
N PHE A 363 5.96 13.89 -14.50
CA PHE A 363 5.39 15.22 -14.25
C PHE A 363 5.52 16.08 -15.50
N LEU A 364 4.39 16.49 -16.08
CA LEU A 364 4.32 17.36 -17.23
C LEU A 364 3.87 18.75 -16.79
N GLN A 365 4.75 19.72 -16.94
CA GLN A 365 4.47 21.12 -16.65
C GLN A 365 3.87 21.74 -17.91
N ALA A 366 2.68 22.34 -17.78
CA ALA A 366 2.07 23.03 -18.90
C ALA A 366 3.00 24.17 -19.30
N GLY A 367 3.34 24.23 -20.60
CA GLY A 367 4.11 25.34 -21.13
C GLY A 367 3.40 26.64 -20.81
N SER A 368 4.05 27.53 -20.06
CA SER A 368 3.62 28.92 -20.05
C SER A 368 3.98 29.48 -21.42
N GLU A 369 2.98 29.76 -22.26
CA GLU A 369 3.15 30.83 -23.23
C GLU A 369 3.35 32.11 -22.41
N ARG A 370 4.61 32.43 -22.09
CA ARG A 370 5.01 33.72 -21.54
C ARG A 370 5.38 34.66 -22.67
#